data_AF-A0A929AT24-F1
#
_entry.id   AF-A0A929AT24-F1
#
_cell.length_a   1.000
_cell.length_b   1.000
_cell.length_c   1.000
_cell.angle_alpha   90.00
_cell.angle_beta   90.00
_cell.angle_gamma   90.00
#
_symmetry.space_group_name_H-M   'P 1'
#
loop_
_entity.id
_entity.type
_entity.pdbx_description
1 polymer ?
#
loop_
_entity_poly.entity_id
_entity_poly.type
_entity_poly.pdbx_seq_one_letter_code
_entity_poly.pdbx_strand_id
1 'polypeptide(L)'
;MPTKSDFQDTLKAKYGINKNITQSLSAVECEELLTLLQGQPSALKLVESFIAKNEELSRNNRNFGQQRSQAQKNLKSLQADHEKLEQEIAELEKSNTSLGDRRGQLSQEQQELEAQIQELSAENKTLSSKIQSLTSRNDELVDANEQLKKDNKDLKNIVDQIRLRLARDTKMLLEYEDSEIRKALIRLFRWTLG
;
A
#
# COMPACT_ATOMS: atom_id res chain seq x y z
N MET A 1 -6.66 25.99 -94.46
CA MET A 1 -5.63 26.46 -93.52
C MET A 1 -5.75 25.63 -92.25
N PRO A 2 -4.67 25.04 -91.74
CA PRO A 2 -4.70 24.37 -90.44
C PRO A 2 -5.09 25.38 -89.36
N THR A 3 -5.89 24.95 -88.40
CA THR A 3 -6.33 25.79 -87.28
C THR A 3 -5.31 25.76 -86.13
N LYS A 4 -5.39 26.72 -85.20
CA LYS A 4 -4.57 26.72 -83.98
C LYS A 4 -4.63 25.39 -83.23
N SER A 5 -5.80 24.75 -83.15
CA SER A 5 -5.93 23.44 -82.48
C SER A 5 -5.15 22.36 -83.22
N ASP A 6 -5.20 22.35 -84.56
CA ASP A 6 -4.49 21.35 -85.37
C ASP A 6 -2.98 21.42 -85.15
N PHE A 7 -2.43 22.63 -85.06
CA PHE A 7 -1.01 22.83 -84.72
C PHE A 7 -0.69 22.38 -83.29
N GLN A 8 -1.52 22.72 -82.31
CA GLN A 8 -1.33 22.30 -80.92
C GLN A 8 -1.45 20.78 -80.73
N ASP A 9 -2.37 20.14 -81.45
CA ASP A 9 -2.54 18.68 -81.44
C ASP A 9 -1.33 17.99 -82.06
N THR A 10 -0.77 18.56 -83.14
CA THR A 10 0.48 18.08 -83.75
C THR A 10 1.68 18.26 -82.80
N LEU A 11 1.81 19.41 -82.14
CA LEU A 11 2.87 19.69 -81.16
C LEU A 11 2.81 18.72 -79.97
N LYS A 12 1.60 18.43 -79.49
CA LYS A 12 1.39 17.45 -78.42
C LYS A 12 1.73 16.04 -78.87
N ALA A 13 1.24 15.61 -80.03
CA ALA A 13 1.40 14.25 -80.52
C ALA A 13 2.85 13.92 -80.92
N LYS A 14 3.55 14.85 -81.57
CA LYS A 14 4.91 14.61 -82.08
C LYS A 14 6.01 15.01 -81.11
N TYR A 15 5.79 16.05 -80.31
CA TYR A 15 6.83 16.65 -79.47
C TYR A 15 6.45 16.70 -77.98
N GLY A 16 5.32 16.13 -77.57
CA GLY A 16 4.90 16.10 -76.17
C GLY A 16 4.53 17.46 -75.57
N ILE A 17 4.45 18.52 -76.38
CA ILE A 17 4.16 19.88 -75.93
C ILE A 17 2.65 20.02 -75.73
N ASN A 18 2.22 20.03 -74.47
CA ASN A 18 0.79 20.05 -74.12
C ASN A 18 0.11 21.40 -74.43
N LYS A 19 -1.22 21.36 -74.63
CA LYS A 19 -2.07 22.54 -74.91
C LYS A 19 -1.99 23.63 -73.83
N ASN A 20 -1.73 23.26 -72.58
CA ASN A 20 -1.53 24.21 -71.48
C ASN A 20 -0.22 25.01 -71.60
N ILE A 21 0.79 24.49 -72.31
CA ILE A 21 2.06 25.19 -72.58
C ILE A 21 1.90 26.13 -73.78
N THR A 22 1.04 25.78 -74.75
CA THR A 22 0.84 26.53 -76.00
C THR A 22 -0.41 27.40 -75.99
N GLN A 23 -1.14 27.48 -74.89
CA GLN A 23 -2.40 28.23 -74.80
C GLN A 23 -2.22 29.72 -75.09
N SER A 24 -1.11 30.29 -74.63
CA SER A 24 -0.73 31.69 -74.79
C SER A 24 -0.21 32.03 -76.20
N LEU A 25 0.13 31.03 -77.02
CA LEU A 25 0.63 31.22 -78.38
C LEU A 25 -0.53 31.40 -79.37
N SER A 26 -0.37 32.25 -80.36
CA SER A 26 -1.27 32.41 -81.51
C SER A 26 -1.14 31.23 -82.50
N ALA A 27 -2.02 31.19 -83.51
CA ALA A 27 -1.96 30.15 -84.55
C ALA A 27 -0.64 30.19 -85.33
N VAL A 28 -0.16 31.40 -85.64
CA VAL A 28 1.09 31.63 -86.37
C VAL A 28 2.30 31.22 -85.53
N GLU A 29 2.33 31.60 -84.25
CA GLU A 29 3.42 31.20 -83.34
C GLU A 29 3.50 29.67 -83.13
N CYS A 30 2.35 28.97 -83.12
CA CYS A 30 2.34 27.50 -83.08
C CYS A 30 2.91 26.87 -84.36
N GLU A 31 2.66 27.48 -85.53
CA GLU A 31 3.19 27.04 -86.83
C GLU A 31 4.69 27.30 -86.96
N GLU A 32 5.17 28.46 -86.49
CA GLU A 32 6.59 28.80 -86.39
C GLU A 32 7.34 27.85 -85.44
N LEU A 33 6.74 27.51 -84.30
CA LEU A 33 7.32 26.54 -83.38
C LEU A 33 7.47 25.15 -84.03
N LEU A 34 6.48 24.70 -84.80
CA LEU A 34 6.52 23.42 -85.51
C LEU A 34 7.64 23.41 -86.57
N THR A 35 7.76 24.48 -87.35
CA THR A 35 8.80 24.59 -88.37
C THR A 35 10.19 24.65 -87.75
N LEU A 36 10.36 25.35 -86.61
CA LEU A 36 11.62 25.38 -85.86
C LEU A 36 12.02 24.00 -85.33
N LEU A 37 11.08 23.25 -84.74
CA LEU A 37 11.34 21.91 -84.21
C LEU A 37 11.61 20.88 -85.31
N GLN A 38 11.07 21.08 -86.51
CA GLN A 38 11.36 20.24 -87.69
C GLN A 38 12.70 20.57 -88.34
N GLY A 39 13.07 21.85 -88.39
CA GLY A 39 14.27 22.33 -89.08
C GLY A 39 15.54 22.35 -88.23
N GLN A 40 15.44 22.33 -86.90
CA GLN A 40 16.59 22.45 -86.00
C GLN A 40 16.70 21.28 -85.01
N PRO A 41 17.56 20.28 -85.27
CA PRO A 41 17.75 19.12 -84.40
C PRO A 41 18.17 19.47 -82.96
N SER A 42 18.93 20.56 -82.77
CA SER A 42 19.36 21.02 -81.44
C SER A 42 18.20 21.50 -80.58
N ALA A 43 17.22 22.18 -81.18
CA ALA A 43 16.02 22.63 -80.47
C ALA A 43 15.15 21.43 -80.06
N LEU A 44 15.03 20.43 -80.94
CA LEU A 44 14.34 19.18 -80.63
C LEU A 44 14.96 18.44 -79.44
N LYS A 45 16.28 18.25 -79.44
CA LYS A 45 17.01 17.60 -78.32
C LYS A 45 16.82 18.32 -76.99
N LEU A 46 16.77 19.66 -77.02
CA LEU A 46 16.52 20.46 -75.82
C LEU A 46 15.09 20.24 -75.29
N VAL A 47 14.08 20.21 -76.17
CA VAL A 47 12.70 19.89 -75.78
C VAL A 47 12.60 18.48 -75.19
N GLU A 48 13.23 17.48 -75.82
CA GLU A 48 13.29 16.10 -75.30
C GLU A 48 13.95 16.05 -73.91
N SER A 49 15.04 16.78 -73.71
CA SER A 49 15.71 16.90 -72.41
C SER A 49 14.80 17.52 -71.34
N PHE A 50 14.06 18.58 -71.69
CA PHE A 50 13.10 19.19 -70.78
C PHE A 50 11.94 18.26 -70.43
N ILE A 51 11.43 17.49 -71.40
CA ILE A 51 10.38 16.48 -71.16
C ILE A 51 10.89 15.42 -70.20
N ALA A 52 12.08 14.86 -70.46
CA ALA A 52 12.69 13.86 -69.59
C ALA A 52 12.88 14.40 -68.15
N LYS A 53 13.35 15.65 -68.02
CA LYS A 53 13.51 16.27 -66.71
C LYS A 53 12.17 16.52 -66.01
N ASN A 54 11.14 16.93 -66.74
CA ASN A 54 9.80 17.14 -66.19
C ASN A 54 9.15 15.83 -65.74
N GLU A 55 9.36 14.73 -66.47
CA GLU A 55 8.92 13.40 -66.03
C GLU A 55 9.64 12.94 -64.76
N GLU A 56 10.96 13.16 -64.67
CA GLU A 56 11.74 12.87 -63.47
C GLU A 56 11.22 13.66 -62.26
N LEU A 57 11.01 14.97 -62.41
CA LEU A 57 10.43 15.83 -61.37
C LEU A 57 9.02 15.37 -60.98
N SER A 58 8.21 14.95 -61.95
CA SER A 58 6.88 14.40 -61.69
C SER A 58 6.93 13.09 -60.88
N ARG A 59 7.91 12.20 -61.17
CA ARG A 59 8.13 10.98 -60.39
C ARG A 59 8.60 11.32 -58.96
N ASN A 60 9.52 12.26 -58.82
CA ASN A 60 10.02 12.70 -57.51
C ASN A 60 8.90 13.35 -56.68
N ASN A 61 8.08 14.22 -57.26
CA ASN A 61 6.95 14.83 -56.58
C ASN A 61 5.94 13.79 -56.08
N ARG A 62 5.65 12.75 -56.88
CA ARG A 62 4.81 11.63 -56.43
C ARG A 62 5.43 10.89 -55.25
N ASN A 63 6.74 10.61 -55.31
CA ASN A 63 7.47 9.94 -54.23
C ASN A 63 7.45 10.77 -52.93
N PHE A 64 7.81 12.05 -52.99
CA PHE A 64 7.74 12.94 -51.83
C PHE A 64 6.31 13.09 -51.29
N GLY A 65 5.30 13.12 -52.16
CA GLY A 65 3.90 13.11 -51.75
C GLY A 65 3.53 11.85 -50.94
N GLN A 66 3.99 10.68 -51.39
CA GLN A 66 3.79 9.42 -50.68
C GLN A 66 4.52 9.40 -49.33
N GLN A 67 5.80 9.79 -49.30
CA GLN A 67 6.59 9.88 -48.07
C GLN A 67 5.97 10.83 -47.06
N ARG A 68 5.51 12.01 -47.51
CA ARG A 68 4.83 12.99 -46.66
C ARG A 68 3.54 12.43 -46.06
N SER A 69 2.73 11.74 -46.88
CA SER A 69 1.50 11.09 -46.40
C SER A 69 1.80 10.02 -45.35
N GLN A 70 2.84 9.20 -45.57
CA GLN A 70 3.25 8.19 -44.59
C GLN A 70 3.78 8.81 -43.30
N ALA A 71 4.64 9.83 -43.39
CA ALA A 71 5.15 10.55 -42.22
C ALA A 71 4.01 11.19 -41.42
N GLN A 72 3.00 11.75 -42.08
CA GLN A 72 1.83 12.32 -41.40
C GLN A 72 1.00 11.27 -40.67
N LYS A 73 0.85 10.06 -41.23
CA LYS A 73 0.19 8.95 -40.53
C LYS A 73 0.98 8.51 -39.30
N ASN A 74 2.29 8.35 -39.45
CA ASN A 74 3.16 7.96 -38.35
C ASN A 74 3.13 8.99 -37.21
N LEU A 75 3.16 10.28 -37.55
CA LEU A 75 3.08 11.38 -36.57
C LEU A 75 1.76 11.34 -35.78
N LYS A 76 0.63 11.11 -36.45
CA LYS A 76 -0.67 10.96 -35.76
C LYS A 76 -0.69 9.74 -34.83
N SER A 77 -0.12 8.62 -35.26
CA SER A 77 -0.03 7.43 -34.40
C SER A 77 0.82 7.71 -33.17
N LEU A 78 1.99 8.33 -33.37
CA LEU A 78 2.91 8.62 -32.28
C LEU A 78 2.32 9.63 -31.28
N GLN A 79 1.55 10.61 -31.76
CA GLN A 79 0.81 11.53 -30.89
C GLN A 79 -0.23 10.78 -30.03
N ALA A 80 -1.00 9.88 -30.63
CA ALA A 80 -1.98 9.09 -29.89
C ALA A 80 -1.32 8.15 -28.86
N ASP A 81 -0.18 7.56 -29.20
CA ASP A 81 0.58 6.71 -28.28
C ASP A 81 1.19 7.55 -27.14
N HIS A 82 1.66 8.76 -27.43
CA HIS A 82 2.15 9.69 -26.41
C HIS A 82 1.06 10.10 -25.42
N GLU A 83 -0.12 10.47 -25.91
CA GLU A 83 -1.27 10.83 -25.07
C GLU A 83 -1.69 9.67 -24.15
N LYS A 84 -1.65 8.42 -24.64
CA LYS A 84 -1.92 7.23 -23.82
C LYS A 84 -0.86 7.04 -22.74
N LEU A 85 0.41 7.15 -23.10
CA LEU A 85 1.51 7.01 -22.12
C LEU A 85 1.44 8.10 -21.05
N GLU A 86 1.08 9.33 -21.39
CA GLU A 86 0.86 10.39 -20.41
C GLU A 86 -0.27 10.06 -19.44
N GLN A 87 -1.37 9.47 -19.91
CA GLN A 87 -2.47 9.01 -19.06
C GLN A 87 -2.03 7.89 -18.12
N GLU A 88 -1.32 6.88 -18.64
CA GLU A 88 -0.79 5.78 -17.83
C GLU A 88 0.19 6.28 -16.75
N ILE A 89 1.06 7.23 -17.08
CA ILE A 89 1.97 7.86 -16.11
C ILE A 89 1.17 8.56 -15.01
N ALA A 90 0.15 9.35 -15.35
CA ALA A 90 -0.67 10.05 -14.37
C ALA A 90 -1.43 9.07 -13.43
N GLU A 91 -1.92 7.95 -13.97
CA GLU A 91 -2.55 6.90 -13.17
C GLU A 91 -1.55 6.22 -12.22
N LEU A 92 -0.34 5.92 -12.71
CA LEU A 92 0.72 5.35 -11.88
C LEU A 92 1.17 6.30 -10.77
N GLU A 93 1.31 7.60 -11.05
CA GLU A 93 1.62 8.61 -10.04
C GLU A 93 0.55 8.69 -8.94
N LYS A 94 -0.73 8.63 -9.33
CA LYS A 94 -1.85 8.59 -8.39
C LYS A 94 -1.85 7.30 -7.54
N SER A 95 -1.52 6.16 -8.15
CA SER A 95 -1.38 4.90 -7.41
C SER A 95 -0.21 4.96 -6.42
N ASN A 96 0.92 5.51 -6.85
CA ASN A 96 2.12 5.62 -6.03
C ASN A 96 1.94 6.55 -4.82
N THR A 97 1.24 7.67 -5.00
CA THR A 97 0.87 8.57 -3.90
C THR A 97 -0.04 7.87 -2.88
N SER A 98 -1.09 7.18 -3.34
CA SER A 98 -1.98 6.39 -2.48
C SER A 98 -1.24 5.30 -1.68
N LEU A 99 -0.31 4.58 -2.32
CA LEU A 99 0.54 3.60 -1.65
C LEU A 99 1.48 4.25 -0.62
N GLY A 100 2.01 5.43 -0.93
CA GLY A 100 2.80 6.24 -0.01
C GLY A 100 2.03 6.61 1.26
N ASP A 101 0.80 7.09 1.09
CA ASP A 101 -0.10 7.44 2.20
C ASP A 101 -0.45 6.22 3.05
N ARG A 102 -0.78 5.09 2.40
CA ARG A 102 -1.10 3.84 3.11
C ARG A 102 0.08 3.32 3.91
N ARG A 103 1.29 3.42 3.37
CA ARG A 103 2.52 3.06 4.08
C ARG A 103 2.74 3.97 5.29
N GLY A 104 2.46 5.27 5.17
CA GLY A 104 2.51 6.21 6.29
C GLY A 104 1.55 5.82 7.42
N GLN A 105 0.29 5.51 7.09
CA GLN A 105 -0.71 5.06 8.06
C GLN A 105 -0.29 3.77 8.78
N LEU A 106 0.16 2.77 8.03
CA LEU A 106 0.61 1.50 8.62
C LEU A 106 1.83 1.70 9.54
N SER A 107 2.74 2.61 9.19
CA SER A 107 3.88 2.94 10.04
C SER A 107 3.46 3.60 11.35
N GLN A 108 2.40 4.42 11.35
CA GLN A 108 1.84 5.02 12.57
C GLN A 108 1.16 3.96 13.44
N GLU A 109 0.31 3.12 12.83
CA GLU A 109 -0.37 2.02 13.51
C GLU A 109 0.63 1.04 14.16
N GLN A 110 1.73 0.76 13.47
CA GLN A 110 2.81 -0.08 14.02
C GLN A 110 3.46 0.56 15.27
N GLN A 111 3.72 1.86 15.25
CA GLN A 111 4.28 2.57 16.41
C GLN A 111 3.31 2.59 17.59
N GLU A 112 2.02 2.79 17.34
CA GLU A 112 0.98 2.76 18.37
C GLU A 112 0.88 1.37 19.01
N LEU A 113 0.87 0.31 18.20
CA LEU A 113 0.86 -1.06 18.70
C LEU A 113 2.11 -1.41 19.50
N GLU A 114 3.29 -0.95 19.06
CA GLU A 114 4.54 -1.17 19.79
C GLU A 114 4.52 -0.47 21.16
N ALA A 115 3.98 0.74 21.24
CA ALA A 115 3.79 1.44 22.50
C ALA A 115 2.82 0.70 23.44
N GLN A 116 1.69 0.21 22.92
CA GLN A 116 0.73 -0.59 23.70
C GLN A 116 1.35 -1.89 24.23
N ILE A 117 2.16 -2.57 23.42
CA ILE A 117 2.88 -3.78 23.85
C ILE A 117 3.83 -3.47 24.99
N GLN A 118 4.56 -2.35 24.94
CA GLN A 118 5.45 -1.94 26.02
C GLN A 118 4.69 -1.63 27.31
N GLU A 119 3.56 -0.94 27.22
CA GLU A 119 2.69 -0.64 28.36
C GLU A 119 2.15 -1.93 29.02
N LEU A 120 1.57 -2.84 28.23
CA LEU A 120 1.06 -4.12 28.71
C LEU A 120 2.18 -5.00 29.30
N SER A 121 3.39 -4.93 28.74
CA SER A 121 4.55 -5.63 29.30
C SER A 121 4.93 -5.09 30.68
N ALA A 122 4.91 -3.77 30.86
CA ALA A 122 5.18 -3.14 32.15
C ALA A 122 4.10 -3.46 33.19
N GLU A 123 2.83 -3.44 32.80
CA GLU A 123 1.72 -3.83 33.66
C GLU A 123 1.83 -5.29 34.10
N ASN A 124 2.11 -6.20 33.16
CA ASN A 124 2.33 -7.62 33.47
C ASN A 124 3.45 -7.85 34.49
N LYS A 125 4.58 -7.13 34.35
CA LYS A 125 5.68 -7.20 35.33
C LYS A 125 5.21 -6.75 36.72
N THR A 126 4.46 -5.65 36.77
CA THR A 126 3.92 -5.10 38.03
C THR A 126 2.96 -6.08 38.70
N LEU A 127 2.04 -6.66 37.93
CA LEU A 127 1.11 -7.67 38.41
C LEU A 127 1.83 -8.92 38.90
N SER A 128 2.85 -9.38 38.16
CA SER A 128 3.67 -10.53 38.57
C SER A 128 4.35 -10.30 39.92
N SER A 129 4.96 -9.13 40.14
CA SER A 129 5.54 -8.77 41.44
C SER A 129 4.50 -8.71 42.55
N LYS A 130 3.29 -8.19 42.26
CA LYS A 130 2.20 -8.14 43.24
C LYS A 130 1.71 -9.54 43.63
N ILE A 131 1.61 -10.45 42.66
CA ILE A 131 1.28 -11.86 42.91
C ILE A 131 2.32 -12.49 43.82
N GLN A 132 3.62 -12.34 43.52
CA GLN A 132 4.69 -12.87 44.37
C GLN A 132 4.61 -12.35 45.81
N SER A 133 4.37 -11.05 45.99
CA SER A 133 4.21 -10.45 47.33
C SER A 133 2.99 -11.00 48.07
N LEU A 134 1.86 -11.19 47.38
CA LEU A 134 0.66 -11.77 47.98
C LEU A 134 0.85 -13.23 48.35
N THR A 135 1.54 -14.01 47.51
CA THR A 135 1.90 -15.40 47.82
C THR A 135 2.74 -15.48 49.08
N SER A 136 3.81 -14.68 49.17
CA SER A 136 4.67 -14.64 50.37
C SER A 136 3.87 -14.31 51.65
N ARG A 137 2.98 -13.32 51.59
CA ARG A 137 2.13 -12.97 52.74
C ARG A 137 1.14 -14.08 53.10
N ASN A 138 0.64 -14.81 52.11
CA ASN A 138 -0.25 -15.93 52.35
C ASN A 138 0.49 -17.06 53.05
N ASP A 139 1.71 -17.38 52.62
CA ASP A 139 2.56 -18.38 53.26
C ASP A 139 2.84 -18.00 54.73
N GLU A 140 3.20 -16.74 55.00
CA GLU A 140 3.36 -16.22 56.37
C GLU A 140 2.09 -16.38 57.22
N LEU A 141 0.92 -16.11 56.65
CA LEU A 141 -0.36 -16.28 57.34
C LEU A 141 -0.70 -17.74 57.60
N VAL A 142 -0.36 -18.64 56.67
CA VAL A 142 -0.51 -20.09 56.84
C VAL A 142 0.36 -20.56 58.01
N ASP A 143 1.64 -20.19 58.03
CA ASP A 143 2.57 -20.53 59.10
C ASP A 143 2.10 -20.02 60.47
N ALA A 144 1.67 -18.75 60.54
CA ALA A 144 1.13 -18.17 61.76
C ALA A 144 -0.13 -18.91 62.25
N ASN A 145 -1.01 -19.33 61.34
CA ASN A 145 -2.22 -20.08 61.68
C ASN A 145 -1.89 -21.49 62.18
N GLU A 146 -0.90 -22.16 61.59
CA GLU A 146 -0.41 -23.46 62.07
C GLU A 146 0.17 -23.35 63.49
N GLN A 147 0.97 -22.31 63.75
CA GLN A 147 1.50 -22.05 65.09
C GLN A 147 0.39 -21.78 66.10
N LEU A 148 -0.61 -20.95 65.75
CA LEU A 148 -1.77 -20.69 66.61
C LEU A 148 -2.59 -21.96 66.89
N LYS A 149 -2.73 -22.86 65.91
CA LYS A 149 -3.39 -24.16 66.12
C LYS A 149 -2.62 -25.03 67.12
N LYS A 150 -1.30 -25.04 67.05
CA LYS A 150 -0.43 -25.76 67.99
C LYS A 150 -0.56 -25.17 69.39
N ASP A 151 -0.44 -23.86 69.53
CA ASP A 151 -0.57 -23.16 70.82
C ASP A 151 -1.95 -23.40 71.45
N ASN A 152 -3.03 -23.37 70.66
CA ASN A 152 -4.37 -23.70 71.14
C ASN A 152 -4.48 -25.14 71.64
N LYS A 153 -3.84 -26.11 70.96
CA LYS A 153 -3.81 -27.50 71.41
C LYS A 153 -3.06 -27.63 72.74
N ASP A 154 -1.92 -26.95 72.88
CA ASP A 154 -1.11 -26.97 74.09
C ASP A 154 -1.85 -26.31 75.27
N LEU A 155 -2.49 -25.16 75.04
CA LEU A 155 -3.36 -24.52 76.03
C LEU A 155 -4.51 -25.43 76.46
N LYS A 156 -5.17 -26.11 75.52
CA LYS A 156 -6.24 -27.07 75.84
C LYS A 156 -5.72 -28.19 76.74
N ASN A 157 -4.55 -28.75 76.43
CA ASN A 157 -3.92 -29.78 77.26
C ASN A 157 -3.61 -29.27 78.67
N ILE A 158 -3.09 -28.05 78.81
CA ILE A 158 -2.81 -27.42 80.11
C ILE A 158 -4.12 -27.23 80.91
N VAL A 159 -5.17 -26.71 80.26
CA VAL A 159 -6.48 -26.53 80.89
C VAL A 159 -7.04 -27.87 81.38
N ASP A 160 -6.95 -28.92 80.57
CA ASP A 160 -7.41 -30.25 80.96
C ASP A 160 -6.58 -30.83 82.12
N GLN A 161 -5.25 -30.61 82.15
CA GLN A 161 -4.41 -30.99 83.30
C GLN A 161 -4.78 -30.23 84.58
N ILE A 162 -5.02 -28.91 84.50
CA ILE A 162 -5.46 -28.11 85.64
C ILE A 162 -6.80 -28.62 86.16
N ARG A 163 -7.77 -28.90 85.27
CA ARG A 163 -9.07 -29.47 85.63
C ARG A 163 -8.93 -30.80 86.36
N LEU A 164 -8.08 -31.71 85.85
CA LEU A 164 -7.82 -33.00 86.50
C LEU A 164 -7.18 -32.85 87.88
N ARG A 165 -6.22 -31.91 88.01
CA ARG A 165 -5.57 -31.62 89.29
C ARG A 165 -6.55 -31.05 90.30
N LEU A 166 -7.35 -30.04 89.91
CA LEU A 166 -8.39 -29.46 90.75
C LEU A 166 -9.41 -30.51 91.19
N ALA A 167 -9.84 -31.41 90.30
CA ALA A 167 -10.74 -32.50 90.64
C ALA A 167 -10.13 -33.45 91.69
N ARG A 168 -8.85 -33.79 91.56
CA ARG A 168 -8.12 -34.63 92.53
C ARG A 168 -7.96 -33.95 93.88
N ASP A 169 -7.49 -32.70 93.90
CA ASP A 169 -7.26 -31.93 95.12
C ASP A 169 -8.59 -31.71 95.86
N THR A 170 -9.67 -31.44 95.12
CA THR A 170 -11.04 -31.36 95.67
C THR A 170 -11.46 -32.67 96.34
N LYS A 171 -11.22 -33.81 95.69
CA LYS A 171 -11.56 -35.12 96.26
C LYS A 171 -10.81 -35.37 97.56
N MET A 172 -9.49 -35.11 97.59
CA MET A 172 -8.66 -35.23 98.80
C MET A 172 -9.19 -34.36 99.95
N LEU A 173 -9.58 -33.11 99.66
CA LEU A 173 -10.12 -32.20 100.68
C LEU A 173 -11.47 -32.68 101.25
N LEU A 174 -12.30 -33.36 100.46
CA LEU A 174 -13.56 -33.94 100.95
C LEU A 174 -13.35 -35.18 101.84
N GLU A 175 -12.21 -35.87 101.72
CA GLU A 175 -11.84 -37.06 102.49
C GLU A 175 -11.31 -36.71 103.90
N TYR A 176 -10.94 -35.46 104.18
CA TYR A 176 -10.58 -35.02 105.54
C TYR A 176 -11.77 -35.16 106.52
N GLU A 177 -11.48 -35.52 107.78
CA GLU A 177 -12.49 -35.75 108.83
C GLU A 177 -13.17 -34.47 109.33
N ASP A 178 -12.58 -33.29 109.06
CA ASP A 178 -13.11 -32.00 109.50
C ASP A 178 -14.41 -31.62 108.74
N SER A 179 -15.52 -31.64 109.48
CA SER A 179 -16.87 -31.32 109.00
C SER A 179 -16.99 -29.91 108.42
N GLU A 180 -16.27 -28.93 108.96
CA GLU A 180 -16.43 -27.53 108.56
C GLU A 180 -15.68 -27.23 107.26
N ILE A 181 -14.51 -27.83 107.04
CA ILE A 181 -13.77 -27.76 105.77
C ILE A 181 -14.62 -28.36 104.64
N ARG A 182 -15.24 -29.52 104.88
CA ARG A 182 -16.10 -30.19 103.91
C ARG A 182 -17.33 -29.35 103.55
N LYS A 183 -18.03 -28.79 104.54
CA LYS A 183 -19.20 -27.92 104.32
C LYS A 183 -18.83 -26.62 103.60
N ALA A 184 -17.69 -26.00 103.94
CA ALA A 184 -17.20 -24.79 103.27
C ALA A 184 -16.88 -25.06 101.79
N LEU A 185 -16.23 -26.19 101.48
CA LEU A 185 -15.93 -26.59 100.10
C LEU A 185 -17.22 -26.77 99.28
N ILE A 186 -18.22 -27.46 99.82
CA ILE A 186 -19.52 -27.69 99.16
C ILE A 186 -20.24 -26.36 98.88
N ARG A 187 -20.18 -25.40 99.81
CA ARG A 187 -20.75 -24.06 99.61
C ARG A 187 -20.02 -23.30 98.50
N LEU A 188 -18.69 -23.35 98.47
CA LEU A 188 -17.87 -22.69 97.45
C LEU A 188 -18.19 -23.23 96.04
N PHE A 189 -18.31 -24.55 95.89
CA PHE A 189 -18.69 -25.18 94.61
C PHE A 189 -20.11 -24.80 94.15
N ARG A 190 -21.08 -24.71 95.07
CA ARG A 190 -22.42 -24.23 94.73
C ARG A 190 -22.43 -22.78 94.23
N TRP A 191 -21.47 -21.96 94.66
CA TRP A 191 -21.36 -20.57 94.24
C TRP A 191 -20.61 -20.39 92.92
N THR A 192 -19.64 -21.27 92.61
CA THR A 192 -18.83 -21.17 91.39
C THR A 192 -19.37 -21.93 90.17
N LEU A 193 -20.30 -22.87 90.38
CA LEU A 193 -20.98 -23.65 89.31
C LEU A 193 -22.43 -23.18 89.03
N GLY A 194 -22.90 -22.14 89.71
CA GLY A 194 -24.21 -21.51 89.50
C GLY A 194 -24.13 -20.29 88.60
#